data_AF-A0A1Y2CID4-F1
#
_entry.id   AF-A0A1Y2CID4-F1
#
_cell.length_a   1.000
_cell.length_b   1.000
_cell.length_c   1.000
_cell.angle_alpha   90.00
_cell.angle_beta   90.00
_cell.angle_gamma   90.00
#
_symmetry.space_group_name_H-M   'P 1'
#
loop_
_entity.id
_entity.type
_entity.pdbx_description
1 polymer ?
#
loop_
_entity_poly.entity_id
_entity_poly.type
_entity_poly.pdbx_seq_one_letter_code
_entity_poly.pdbx_strand_id
1 'polypeptide(L)'
;MDWALPWGGQSVDNLLALFQTQVNGYRSVISLEHDGFSYSEAVAPRVLDILTTANVNIGTISQCLGLPSSYGGILDSYLSKCSKNGWLGDDNNCGVCGNACGRQGYCDQGQCFCNADGGYVGDNNNCGACGKKCPKNTTCKGSVCA
;
A
#
# COMPACT_ATOMS: atom_id res chain seq x y z
N MET A 1 -6.39 15.53 2.89
CA MET A 1 -6.05 15.13 4.26
C MET A 1 -4.75 15.78 4.60
N ASP A 2 -4.69 16.49 5.71
CA ASP A 2 -3.49 17.20 6.12
C ASP A 2 -2.78 16.37 7.20
N TRP A 3 -1.50 16.05 7.00
CA TRP A 3 -0.66 15.36 7.98
C TRP A 3 0.02 16.34 8.94
N ALA A 4 -0.20 17.64 8.77
CA ALA A 4 0.29 18.65 9.69
C ALA A 4 -0.31 18.41 11.08
N LEU A 5 0.54 18.01 12.01
CA LEU A 5 0.22 18.18 13.41
C LEU A 5 0.00 19.68 13.64
N PRO A 6 -1.15 20.10 14.20
CA PRO A 6 -1.27 21.47 14.68
C PRO A 6 -0.14 21.67 15.70
N TRP A 7 0.85 22.47 15.29
CA TRP A 7 2.00 22.99 16.04
C TRP A 7 1.99 22.62 17.53
N GLY A 8 2.55 21.45 17.86
CA GLY A 8 2.84 21.01 19.22
C GLY A 8 1.92 19.91 19.78
N GLY A 9 2.46 18.69 19.92
CA GLY A 9 2.06 17.78 21.02
C GLY A 9 1.45 16.42 20.67
N GLN A 10 1.35 16.01 19.41
CA GLN A 10 0.81 14.67 19.08
C GLN A 10 1.95 13.66 18.79
N SER A 11 1.80 12.43 19.27
CA SER A 11 2.70 11.31 18.97
C SER A 11 2.43 10.75 17.56
N VAL A 12 3.39 10.00 17.01
CA VAL A 12 3.19 9.19 15.78
C VAL A 12 1.92 8.36 15.85
N ASP A 13 1.67 7.71 16.97
CA ASP A 13 0.53 6.79 17.08
C ASP A 13 -0.82 7.53 17.10
N ASN A 14 -0.87 8.74 17.66
CA ASN A 14 -2.08 9.57 17.62
C ASN A 14 -2.39 10.05 16.19
N LEU A 15 -1.37 10.44 15.43
CA LEU A 15 -1.53 10.80 14.01
C LEU A 15 -2.09 9.62 13.21
N LEU A 16 -1.53 8.43 13.39
CA LEU A 16 -1.96 7.24 12.66
C LEU A 16 -3.39 6.82 13.04
N ALA A 17 -3.78 6.95 14.30
CA ALA A 17 -5.16 6.69 14.72
C ALA A 17 -6.16 7.67 14.07
N LEU A 18 -5.82 8.98 14.04
CA LEU A 18 -6.62 9.97 13.34
C LEU A 18 -6.71 9.65 11.85
N PHE A 19 -5.59 9.30 11.23
CA PHE A 19 -5.52 8.91 9.83
C PHE A 19 -6.44 7.71 9.54
N GLN A 20 -6.35 6.64 10.34
CA GLN A 20 -7.18 5.44 10.23
C GLN A 20 -8.68 5.75 10.29
N THR A 21 -9.11 6.67 11.18
CA THR A 21 -10.52 7.07 11.26
C THR A 21 -11.00 7.85 10.04
N GLN A 22 -10.12 8.66 9.43
CA GLN A 22 -10.47 9.47 8.27
C GLN A 22 -10.51 8.66 6.97
N VAL A 23 -9.63 7.67 6.80
CA VAL A 23 -9.56 6.84 5.57
C VAL A 23 -10.89 6.16 5.25
N ASN A 24 -11.63 5.71 6.27
CA ASN A 24 -12.92 5.05 6.07
C ASN A 24 -14.05 5.98 5.56
N GLY A 25 -13.85 7.31 5.60
CA GLY A 25 -14.87 8.30 5.25
C GLY A 25 -14.72 8.93 3.87
N TYR A 26 -13.56 8.76 3.21
CA TYR A 26 -13.27 9.47 1.96
C TYR A 26 -12.99 8.51 0.80
N ARG A 27 -13.54 8.81 -0.39
CA ARG A 27 -13.35 8.01 -1.60
C ARG A 27 -12.17 8.45 -2.48
N SER A 28 -11.75 9.71 -2.36
CA SER A 28 -10.61 10.28 -3.09
C SER A 28 -10.08 11.49 -2.32
N VAL A 29 -8.81 11.48 -1.95
CA VAL A 29 -8.23 12.49 -1.07
C VAL A 29 -6.87 12.91 -1.59
N ILE A 30 -6.66 14.23 -1.69
CA ILE A 30 -5.31 14.79 -1.85
C ILE A 30 -4.72 14.92 -0.45
N SER A 31 -3.55 14.32 -0.24
CA SER A 31 -2.81 14.45 1.01
C SER A 31 -1.86 15.65 0.96
N LEU A 32 -1.75 16.38 2.07
CA LEU A 32 -0.74 17.43 2.26
C LEU A 32 0.28 16.93 3.28
N GLU A 33 1.54 16.88 2.84
CA GLU A 33 2.70 16.55 3.67
C GLU A 33 3.60 17.79 3.75
N HIS A 34 4.24 17.99 4.90
CA HIS A 34 5.29 18.98 5.07
C HIS A 34 6.65 18.27 5.16
N ASP A 35 7.31 18.11 4.01
CA ASP A 35 8.61 17.45 3.82
C ASP A 35 9.78 18.19 4.51
N GLY A 36 9.57 19.43 4.95
CA GLY A 36 10.52 20.18 5.78
C GLY A 36 10.69 19.66 7.21
N PHE A 37 9.90 18.67 7.64
CA PHE A 37 9.98 18.08 8.99
C PHE A 37 10.36 16.60 8.93
N SER A 38 11.48 16.21 9.55
CA SER A 38 11.99 14.83 9.59
C SER A 38 11.01 13.82 10.19
N TYR A 39 10.05 14.29 11.00
CA TYR A 39 8.97 13.47 11.52
C TYR A 39 7.98 13.03 10.42
N SER A 40 7.63 13.93 9.50
CA SER A 40 6.71 13.63 8.40
C SER A 40 7.27 12.56 7.47
N GLU A 41 8.58 12.63 7.19
CA GLU A 41 9.30 11.61 6.45
C GLU A 41 9.26 10.24 7.17
N ALA A 42 9.43 10.24 8.49
CA ALA A 42 9.45 9.01 9.29
C ALA A 42 8.09 8.28 9.36
N VAL A 43 6.98 9.01 9.22
CA VAL A 43 5.63 8.41 9.27
C VAL A 43 5.11 7.96 7.91
N ALA A 44 5.65 8.50 6.81
CA ALA A 44 5.20 8.22 5.46
C ALA A 44 5.07 6.71 5.16
N PRO A 45 6.04 5.82 5.48
CA PRO A 45 5.88 4.38 5.24
C PRO A 45 4.68 3.76 5.97
N ARG A 46 4.47 4.13 7.23
CA ARG A 46 3.35 3.61 8.05
C ARG A 46 2.00 4.11 7.54
N VAL A 47 1.95 5.32 7.01
CA VAL A 47 0.73 5.87 6.39
C VAL A 47 0.40 5.12 5.10
N LEU A 48 1.40 4.82 4.27
CA LEU A 48 1.21 4.01 3.08
C LEU A 48 0.67 2.62 3.43
N ASP A 49 1.21 1.97 4.47
CA ASP A 49 0.70 0.67 4.94
C ASP A 49 -0.78 0.73 5.37
N ILE A 50 -1.19 1.77 6.09
CA ILE A 50 -2.59 1.97 6.49
C ILE A 50 -3.49 2.11 5.27
N LEU A 51 -3.07 2.93 4.30
CA LEU A 51 -3.84 3.16 3.07
C LEU A 51 -3.97 1.89 2.23
N THR A 52 -2.88 1.14 2.02
CA THR A 52 -2.92 -0.10 1.26
C THR A 52 -3.75 -1.18 1.96
N THR A 53 -3.65 -1.27 3.30
CA THR A 53 -4.48 -2.19 4.10
C THR A 53 -5.96 -1.83 4.02
N ALA A 54 -6.28 -0.54 3.93
CA ALA A 54 -7.64 -0.06 3.73
C ALA A 54 -8.13 -0.16 2.26
N ASN A 55 -7.36 -0.82 1.39
CA ASN A 55 -7.67 -0.99 -0.03
C ASN A 55 -7.81 0.34 -0.79
N VAL A 56 -7.01 1.33 -0.41
CA VAL A 56 -6.94 2.63 -1.09
C VAL A 56 -5.81 2.58 -2.12
N ASN A 57 -6.15 2.93 -3.36
CA ASN A 57 -5.16 3.16 -4.41
C ASN A 57 -4.44 4.50 -4.19
N ILE A 58 -3.12 4.45 -4.12
CA ILE A 58 -2.27 5.61 -3.84
C ILE A 58 -1.48 5.95 -5.08
N GLY A 59 -1.52 7.21 -5.50
CA GLY A 59 -0.81 7.67 -6.69
C GLY A 59 -0.48 9.15 -6.59
N THR A 60 0.34 9.59 -7.53
CA THR A 60 0.75 10.99 -7.65
C THR A 60 -0.47 11.87 -7.93
N ILE A 61 -0.42 13.14 -7.54
CA ILE A 61 -1.49 14.09 -7.88
C ILE A 61 -1.66 14.24 -9.39
N SER A 62 -0.59 14.05 -10.15
CA SER A 62 -0.59 14.06 -11.62
C SER A 62 -1.42 12.92 -12.19
N GLN A 63 -1.33 11.71 -11.62
CA GLN A 63 -2.20 10.58 -11.96
C GLN A 63 -3.66 10.85 -11.54
N CYS A 64 -3.87 11.48 -10.38
CA CYS A 64 -5.21 11.80 -9.87
C CYS A 64 -5.94 12.86 -10.72
N LEU A 65 -5.22 13.87 -11.21
CA LEU A 65 -5.77 15.02 -11.94
C LEU A 65 -5.55 14.95 -13.46
N GLY A 66 -4.81 13.96 -13.96
CA GLY A 66 -4.46 13.85 -15.39
C GLY A 66 -3.53 14.97 -15.88
N LEU A 67 -2.60 15.42 -15.02
CA LEU A 67 -1.70 16.55 -15.30
C LEU A 67 -0.29 16.09 -15.71
N PRO A 68 0.43 16.86 -16.55
CA PRO A 68 1.74 16.48 -17.09
C PRO A 68 2.93 16.68 -16.11
N SER A 69 2.82 16.21 -14.87
CA SER A 69 3.80 16.37 -13.76
C SER A 69 3.90 17.81 -13.24
N SER A 70 3.15 18.12 -12.18
CA SER A 70 3.08 19.48 -11.62
C SER A 70 3.48 19.60 -10.14
N TYR A 71 3.55 18.48 -9.43
CA TYR A 71 3.90 18.42 -8.02
C TYR A 71 4.83 17.22 -7.79
N GLY A 72 5.75 17.37 -6.83
CA GLY A 72 6.80 16.41 -6.49
C GLY A 72 7.06 16.40 -4.98
N GLY A 73 7.83 15.40 -4.52
CA GLY A 73 8.21 15.22 -3.11
C GLY A 73 8.80 13.83 -2.85
N ILE A 74 9.08 13.50 -1.58
CA ILE A 74 9.56 12.17 -1.17
C ILE A 74 8.52 11.09 -1.50
N LEU A 75 7.25 11.35 -1.23
CA LEU A 75 6.16 10.42 -1.53
C LEU A 75 6.02 10.19 -3.03
N ASP A 76 6.09 11.25 -3.85
CA ASP A 76 6.08 11.12 -5.31
C ASP A 76 7.31 10.36 -5.84
N SER A 77 8.48 10.53 -5.21
CA SER A 77 9.68 9.76 -5.55
C SER A 77 9.50 8.26 -5.23
N TYR A 78 8.84 7.93 -4.12
CA TYR A 78 8.46 6.56 -3.79
C TYR A 78 7.43 6.00 -4.78
N LEU A 79 6.34 6.73 -5.03
CA LEU A 79 5.27 6.34 -5.95
C LEU A 79 5.71 6.32 -7.41
N SER A 80 6.73 7.08 -7.81
CA SER A 80 7.29 7.02 -9.16
C SER A 80 7.83 5.63 -9.51
N LYS A 81 8.25 4.85 -8.49
CA LYS A 81 8.66 3.45 -8.66
C LYS A 81 7.48 2.55 -9.02
N CYS A 82 6.30 2.83 -8.46
CA CYS A 82 5.03 2.18 -8.81
C CYS A 82 4.48 2.67 -10.17
N SER A 83 4.69 3.96 -10.46
CA SER A 83 4.12 4.70 -11.60
C SER A 83 4.47 4.13 -12.97
N LYS A 84 5.55 3.35 -13.10
CA LYS A 84 5.85 2.66 -14.36
C LYS A 84 4.74 1.69 -14.80
N ASN A 85 3.85 1.23 -13.92
CA ASN A 85 2.77 0.29 -14.26
C ASN A 85 1.48 0.41 -13.41
N GLY A 86 1.27 1.46 -12.59
CA GLY A 86 0.02 1.55 -11.81
C GLY A 86 0.00 2.47 -10.59
N TRP A 87 -1.01 2.26 -9.75
CA TRP A 87 -1.23 2.85 -8.43
C TRP A 87 -0.67 1.91 -7.35
N LEU A 88 -0.07 2.42 -6.29
CA LEU A 88 0.28 1.58 -5.13
C LEU A 88 -1.01 1.04 -4.52
N GLY A 89 -1.04 -0.28 -4.27
CA GLY A 89 -2.24 -1.00 -3.84
C GLY A 89 -3.06 -1.62 -4.97
N ASP A 90 -2.65 -1.45 -6.23
CA ASP A 90 -3.25 -2.18 -7.35
C ASP A 90 -2.61 -3.57 -7.59
N ASP A 91 -3.15 -4.30 -8.56
CA ASP A 91 -2.71 -5.67 -8.90
C ASP A 91 -1.25 -5.77 -9.38
N ASN A 92 -0.64 -4.65 -9.80
CA ASN A 92 0.75 -4.59 -10.24
C ASN A 92 1.70 -4.09 -9.14
N ASN A 93 1.18 -3.50 -8.08
CA ASN A 93 1.93 -2.84 -7.01
C ASN A 93 1.31 -3.12 -5.63
N CYS A 94 0.99 -4.38 -5.35
CA CYS A 94 0.22 -4.74 -4.17
C CYS A 94 1.07 -4.68 -2.89
N GLY A 95 0.71 -3.76 -1.99
CA GLY A 95 1.43 -3.49 -0.73
C GLY A 95 2.75 -2.75 -0.93
N VAL A 96 3.56 -3.12 -1.92
CA VAL A 96 4.82 -2.46 -2.28
C VAL A 96 4.97 -2.32 -3.80
N CYS A 97 5.68 -1.28 -4.26
CA CYS A 97 5.90 -1.04 -5.68
C CYS A 97 6.56 -2.23 -6.38
N GLY A 98 5.99 -2.65 -7.51
CA GLY A 98 6.48 -3.76 -8.33
C GLY A 98 6.11 -5.16 -7.82
N ASN A 99 5.40 -5.29 -6.70
CA ASN A 99 4.86 -6.57 -6.25
C ASN A 99 3.54 -6.89 -6.97
N ALA A 100 3.65 -7.42 -8.18
CA ALA A 100 2.49 -7.82 -8.96
C ALA A 100 1.90 -9.15 -8.45
N CYS A 101 0.57 -9.24 -8.34
CA CYS A 101 -0.13 -10.44 -7.87
C CYS A 101 -0.12 -11.62 -8.84
N GLY A 102 0.41 -11.40 -10.05
CA GLY A 102 0.54 -12.44 -11.07
C GLY A 102 -0.80 -12.89 -11.66
N ARG A 103 -0.80 -13.98 -12.43
CA ARG A 103 -2.03 -14.50 -13.03
C ARG A 103 -2.97 -15.03 -11.94
N GLN A 104 -4.26 -14.70 -12.08
CA GLN A 104 -5.35 -15.13 -11.19
C GLN A 104 -5.32 -14.54 -9.77
N GLY A 105 -4.43 -13.58 -9.51
CA GLY A 105 -4.43 -12.80 -8.27
C GLY A 105 -5.00 -11.40 -8.46
N TYR A 106 -5.48 -10.79 -7.38
CA TYR A 106 -5.78 -9.36 -7.29
C TYR A 106 -5.27 -8.82 -5.96
N CYS A 107 -5.05 -7.50 -5.86
CA CYS A 107 -4.64 -6.89 -4.60
C CYS A 107 -5.84 -6.72 -3.66
N ASP A 108 -5.72 -7.26 -2.45
CA ASP A 108 -6.71 -7.14 -1.38
C ASP A 108 -5.98 -6.76 -0.09
N GLN A 109 -6.32 -5.60 0.46
CA GLN A 109 -5.75 -5.12 1.72
C GLN A 109 -4.21 -5.09 1.73
N GLY A 110 -3.59 -4.74 0.58
CA GLY A 110 -2.14 -4.69 0.42
C GLY A 110 -1.46 -6.06 0.30
N GLN A 111 -2.23 -7.13 0.15
CA GLN A 111 -1.73 -8.49 -0.09
C GLN A 111 -2.39 -9.11 -1.31
N CYS A 112 -1.65 -9.97 -2.01
CA CYS A 112 -2.19 -10.63 -3.20
C CYS A 112 -3.14 -11.76 -2.82
N PHE A 113 -4.42 -11.63 -3.18
CA PHE A 113 -5.44 -12.65 -3.01
C PHE A 113 -5.59 -13.48 -4.28
N CYS A 114 -5.80 -14.78 -4.15
CA CYS A 114 -5.89 -15.73 -5.26
C CYS A 114 -7.34 -16.12 -5.56
N ASN A 115 -7.85 -15.74 -6.73
CA ASN A 115 -9.26 -15.92 -7.12
C ASN A 115 -9.69 -17.39 -7.18
N ALA A 116 -8.88 -18.26 -7.79
CA ALA A 116 -9.27 -19.64 -8.09
C ALA A 116 -9.23 -20.54 -6.85
N ASP A 117 -8.20 -20.36 -6.02
CA ASP A 117 -7.94 -21.23 -4.87
C ASP A 117 -8.51 -20.66 -3.56
N GLY A 118 -8.82 -19.36 -3.55
CA GLY A 118 -9.14 -18.60 -2.35
C GLY A 118 -7.93 -18.42 -1.43
N GLY A 119 -7.90 -17.32 -0.69
CA GLY A 119 -6.83 -16.99 0.25
C GLY A 119 -5.73 -16.13 -0.36
N TYR A 120 -4.65 -15.96 0.38
CA TYR A 120 -3.58 -15.01 0.08
C TYR A 120 -2.28 -15.71 -0.28
N VAL A 121 -1.49 -15.09 -1.16
CA VAL A 121 -0.13 -15.53 -1.46
C VAL A 121 0.66 -15.64 -0.15
N GLY A 122 1.22 -16.82 0.11
CA GLY A 122 1.93 -17.13 1.34
C GLY A 122 1.16 -18.04 2.30
N ASP A 123 -0.10 -18.35 2.04
CA ASP A 123 -0.81 -19.42 2.75
C ASP A 123 -0.43 -20.82 2.21
N ASN A 124 -0.97 -21.86 2.85
CA ASN A 124 -0.66 -23.25 2.48
C ASN A 124 -1.26 -23.70 1.14
N ASN A 125 -2.21 -22.97 0.56
CA ASN A 125 -2.79 -23.23 -0.76
C ASN A 125 -2.14 -22.37 -1.86
N ASN A 126 -1.46 -21.27 -1.49
CA ASN A 126 -0.94 -20.25 -2.40
C ASN A 126 0.53 -19.89 -2.08
N CYS A 127 1.38 -20.87 -1.80
CA CYS A 127 2.70 -20.63 -1.23
C CYS A 127 3.71 -20.07 -2.24
N GLY A 128 3.88 -18.74 -2.21
CA GLY A 128 4.75 -17.98 -3.10
C GLY A 128 4.16 -17.68 -4.48
N ALA A 129 3.02 -18.27 -4.82
CA ALA A 129 2.23 -17.96 -6.00
C ALA A 129 0.82 -18.58 -5.85
N CYS A 130 -0.18 -18.01 -6.53
CA CYS A 130 -1.53 -18.57 -6.55
C CYS A 130 -1.55 -20.02 -7.07
N GLY A 131 -2.32 -20.88 -6.40
CA GLY A 131 -2.45 -22.31 -6.71
C GLY A 131 -1.25 -23.18 -6.34
N LYS A 132 -0.18 -22.59 -5.78
CA LYS A 132 0.98 -23.36 -5.32
C LYS A 132 0.73 -23.94 -3.93
N LYS A 133 -0.03 -25.02 -3.90
CA LYS A 133 -0.38 -25.72 -2.65
C LYS A 133 0.80 -26.47 -2.06
N CYS A 134 0.98 -26.34 -0.75
CA CYS A 134 1.98 -27.09 0.00
C CYS A 134 1.62 -28.58 0.11
N PRO A 135 2.60 -29.49 -0.07
CA PRO A 135 2.43 -30.92 0.18
C PRO A 135 1.90 -31.22 1.59
N LYS A 136 1.31 -32.41 1.74
CA LYS A 136 0.84 -32.89 3.03
C LYS A 136 1.96 -32.81 4.09
N ASN A 137 1.62 -32.32 5.28
CA ASN A 137 2.52 -32.11 6.42
C ASN A 137 3.62 -31.05 6.23
N THR A 138 3.49 -30.16 5.24
CA THR A 138 4.35 -28.98 5.10
C THR A 138 3.54 -27.70 5.26
N THR A 139 4.18 -26.61 5.64
CA THR A 139 3.58 -25.28 5.82
C THR A 139 4.33 -24.26 4.97
N CYS A 140 3.63 -23.26 4.47
CA CYS A 140 4.27 -22.16 3.77
C CYS A 140 5.05 -21.27 4.75
N LYS A 141 6.35 -21.11 4.51
CA LYS A 141 7.24 -20.22 5.26
C LYS A 141 8.11 -19.46 4.26
N GLY A 142 7.99 -18.13 4.24
CA GLY A 142 8.76 -17.29 3.34
C GLY A 142 8.59 -17.68 1.87
N SER A 143 7.36 -17.95 1.44
CA SER A 143 7.02 -18.35 0.06
C SER A 143 7.55 -19.73 -0.38
N VAL A 144 7.96 -20.56 0.58
CA VAL A 144 8.44 -21.93 0.35
C VAL A 144 7.72 -22.91 1.28
N CYS A 145 7.32 -24.07 0.75
CA CYS A 145 6.73 -25.13 1.56
C CYS A 145 7.84 -25.88 2.30
N ALA A 146 7.76 -25.91 3.63
CA ALA A 146 8.75 -26.52 4.52
C ALA A 146 8.09 -27.25 5.69
#